data_AF-A0A3P6BKF8-F1
#
_entry.id   AF-A0A3P6BKF8-F1
#
_cell.length_a   1.000
_cell.length_b   1.000
_cell.length_c   1.000
_cell.angle_alpha   90.00
_cell.angle_beta   90.00
_cell.angle_gamma   90.00
#
_symmetry.space_group_name_H-M   'P 1'
#
loop_
_entity.id
_entity.type
_entity.pdbx_description
1 polymer ?
#
loop_
_entity_poly.entity_id
_entity_poly.type
_entity_poly.pdbx_seq_one_letter_code
_entity_poly.pdbx_strand_id
1 'polypeptide(L)' 'MTPLVWYLEADILPEDRNEARKIKNRAARYSISQEKLYRRSFSGPYLRCVTPREAARILVELHDGDCGSHS' A
#
# COMPACT_ATOMS: atom_id res chain seq x y z
N MET A 1 -12.33 2.74 1.80
CA MET A 1 -11.46 1.58 2.08
C MET A 1 -11.64 0.51 1.02
N THR A 2 -10.61 -0.29 0.73
CA THR A 2 -10.71 -1.44 -0.19
C THR A 2 -10.97 -2.74 0.60
N PRO A 3 -11.55 -3.79 -0.01
CA PRO A 3 -11.78 -5.08 0.66
C PRO A 3 -10.52 -5.71 1.26
N LEU A 4 -9.36 -5.42 0.67
CA LEU A 4 -8.06 -5.87 1.19
C LEU A 4 -7.74 -5.23 2.55
N VAL A 5 -8.02 -3.93 2.72
CA VAL A 5 -7.76 -3.21 3.97
C VAL A 5 -8.68 -3.73 5.07
N TRP A 6 -9.97 -3.92 4.78
CA TRP A 6 -10.91 -4.50 5.74
C TRP A 6 -10.50 -5.88 6.24
N TYR A 7 -10.01 -6.74 5.33
CA TYR A 7 -9.48 -8.04 5.73
C TYR A 7 -8.22 -7.92 6.60
N LEU A 8 -7.29 -7.03 6.24
CA LEU A 8 -6.03 -6.87 6.99
C LEU A 8 -6.21 -6.21 8.37
N GLU A 9 -7.20 -5.33 8.55
CA GLU A 9 -7.44 -4.62 9.82
C GLU A 9 -8.43 -5.35 10.73
N ALA A 10 -9.46 -5.97 10.16
CA ALA A 10 -10.63 -6.45 10.91
C ALA A 10 -11.06 -7.88 10.55
N ASP A 11 -10.29 -8.59 9.72
CA ASP A 11 -10.62 -9.95 9.22
C ASP A 11 -11.98 -10.03 8.49
N ILE A 12 -12.46 -8.90 7.96
CA ILE A 12 -13.74 -8.83 7.25
C ILE A 12 -13.54 -9.22 5.78
N LEU A 13 -14.33 -10.18 5.31
CA LEU A 13 -14.31 -10.69 3.93
C LEU A 13 -15.71 -10.64 3.30
N PRO A 14 -15.78 -10.57 1.96
CA PRO A 14 -17.03 -10.81 1.23
C PRO A 14 -17.58 -12.23 1.49
N GLU A 15 -18.89 -12.38 1.40
CA GLU A 15 -19.55 -13.70 1.50
C GLU A 15 -19.21 -14.61 0.31
N ASP A 16 -18.95 -14.03 -0.87
CA ASP A 16 -18.53 -14.79 -2.04
C ASP A 16 -17.17 -15.46 -1.77
N ARG A 17 -17.19 -16.79 -1.76
CA ARG A 17 -16.02 -17.61 -1.42
C ARG A 17 -14.85 -17.41 -2.39
N ASN A 18 -15.13 -17.14 -3.66
CA ASN A 18 -14.10 -16.92 -4.68
C ASN A 18 -13.43 -15.56 -4.45
N GLU A 19 -14.20 -14.51 -4.20
CA GLU A 19 -13.68 -13.18 -3.87
C GLU A 19 -12.91 -13.18 -2.54
N ALA A 20 -13.44 -13.84 -1.51
CA ALA A 20 -12.74 -14.01 -0.25
C ALA A 20 -11.38 -14.70 -0.44
N ARG A 21 -11.33 -15.77 -1.25
CA ARG A 21 -10.07 -16.48 -1.55
C ARG A 21 -9.09 -15.62 -2.33
N LYS A 22 -9.56 -14.82 -3.31
CA LYS A 22 -8.71 -13.86 -4.03
C LYS A 22 -8.11 -12.82 -3.08
N ILE A 23 -8.89 -12.30 -2.14
CA ILE A 23 -8.42 -11.33 -1.14
C ILE A 23 -7.37 -11.97 -0.23
N LYS A 24 -7.63 -13.16 0.33
CA LYS A 24 -6.66 -13.89 1.17
C LYS A 24 -5.33 -14.12 0.45
N ASN A 25 -5.38 -14.59 -0.80
CA ASN A 25 -4.18 -14.81 -1.60
C ASN A 25 -3.42 -13.51 -1.87
N ARG A 26 -4.13 -12.40 -2.11
CA ARG A 26 -3.50 -11.08 -2.30
C ARG A 26 -2.87 -10.58 -1.01
N ALA A 27 -3.54 -10.76 0.13
CA ALA A 27 -3.14 -10.28 1.44
C ALA A 27 -1.77 -10.80 1.90
N ALA A 28 -1.37 -12.00 1.48
CA ALA A 28 -0.03 -12.54 1.76
C ALA A 28 1.12 -11.61 1.32
N ARG A 29 0.87 -10.71 0.36
CA ARG A 29 1.84 -9.74 -0.17
C ARG A 29 1.74 -8.35 0.46
N TYR A 30 0.84 -8.13 1.41
CA TYR A 30 0.57 -6.82 2.00
C TYR A 30 0.57 -6.90 3.53
N SER A 31 0.78 -5.76 4.17
CA SER A 31 0.71 -5.60 5.62
C SER A 31 0.30 -4.16 5.96
N ILE A 32 -0.31 -3.96 7.12
CA ILE A 32 -0.64 -2.64 7.64
C ILE A 32 0.28 -2.35 8.82
N SER A 33 0.89 -1.18 8.80
CA SER A 33 1.70 -0.66 9.89
C SER A 33 1.46 0.83 10.00
N GLN A 34 1.25 1.34 11.22
CA GLN A 34 0.96 2.76 11.47
C GLN A 34 -0.13 3.32 10.54
N GLU A 35 -1.24 2.58 10.40
CA GLU A 35 -2.40 2.95 9.55
C GLU A 35 -2.09 3.05 8.05
N LYS A 36 -0.92 2.58 7.62
CA LYS A 36 -0.46 2.65 6.24
C LYS A 36 -0.36 1.25 5.66
N LEU A 37 -0.86 1.10 4.43
CA LEU A 37 -0.74 -0.14 3.68
C LEU A 37 0.66 -0.23 3.05
N TYR A 38 1.30 -1.37 3.22
CA TYR A 38 2.58 -1.68 2.63
C TYR A 38 2.49 -2.93 1.78
N ARG A 39 3.22 -2.94 0.65
CA ARG A 39 3.43 -4.11 -0.19
C ARG A 39 4.80 -4.71 0.10
N ARG A 40 4.84 -6.02 0.34
CA ARG A 40 6.10 -6.78 0.41
C ARG A 40 6.80 -6.71 -0.94
N SER A 41 8.01 -6.17 -0.96
CA SER A 41 8.88 -6.31 -2.13
C SER A 41 9.56 -7.68 -2.09
N PHE A 42 9.99 -8.15 -3.27
CA PHE A 42 10.62 -9.46 -3.39
C PHE A 42 12.06 -9.47 -2.85
N SER A 43 12.78 -8.36 -3.04
CA SER A 43 14.23 -8.26 -2.81
C SER A 43 14.66 -7.05 -1.98
N GLY A 44 13.74 -6.39 -1.28
CA GLY A 44 14.05 -5.14 -0.59
C GLY A 44 13.09 -4.80 0.56
N PRO A 45 13.05 -3.53 0.98
CA PRO A 45 12.16 -3.07 2.04
C PRO A 45 10.69 -3.10 1.59
N TYR A 46 9.78 -2.98 2.57
CA TYR A 46 8.35 -2.86 2.31
C TYR A 46 8.06 -1.52 1.61
N LEU A 47 7.27 -1.56 0.54
CA LEU A 47 6.90 -0.39 -0.24
C LEU A 47 5.58 0.19 0.28
N ARG A 48 5.58 1.45 0.68
CA ARG A 48 4.34 2.14 1.10
C ARG A 48 3.41 2.30 -0.10
N CYS A 49 2.17 1.84 0.04
CA CYS A 49 1.11 2.16 -0.90
C CYS A 49 0.66 3.60 -0.69
N VAL A 50 0.53 4.35 -1.78
CA VAL A 50 0.09 5.74 -1.78
C VAL A 50 -1.11 5.87 -2.71
N THR A 51 -2.04 6.73 -2.35
CA THR A 51 -3.14 7.12 -3.23
C THR A 51 -2.62 7.95 -4.41
N PRO A 52 -3.34 8.05 -5.54
CA PRO A 52 -2.94 8.91 -6.66
C PRO A 52 -2.68 10.36 -6.23
N ARG A 53 -3.46 10.87 -5.27
CA ARG A 53 -3.28 12.23 -4.72
C ARG A 53 -2.01 12.36 -3.89
N GLU A 54 -1.68 11.38 -3.06
CA GLU A 54 -0.40 11.36 -2.33
C GLU A 54 0.78 11.20 -3.29
N ALA A 55 0.67 10.35 -4.31
CA ALA A 55 1.70 10.17 -5.32
C ALA A 55 1.97 11.49 -6.06
N ALA A 56 0.92 12.22 -6.48
CA ALA A 56 1.08 13.53 -7.10
C ALA A 56 1.81 14.53 -6.20
N ARG A 57 1.48 14.57 -4.90
CA ARG A 57 2.18 15.42 -3.93
C ARG A 57 3.65 15.05 -3.76
N ILE A 58 3.94 13.76 -3.60
CA ILE A 58 5.33 13.26 -3.50
C ILE A 58 6.14 13.63 -4.74
N LEU A 59 5.53 13.52 -5.93
CA LEU A 59 6.20 13.90 -7.17
C LEU A 59 6.48 15.41 -7.21
N VAL A 60 5.51 16.25 -6.84
CA VAL A 60 5.73 17.71 -6.76
C VAL A 60 6.82 18.04 -5.75
N GLU A 61 6.77 17.49 -4.54
CA GLU A 61 7.79 17.69 -3.50
C GLU A 61 9.19 17.22 -3.94
N LEU A 62 9.28 16.17 -4.75
CA LEU A 62 10.54 15.70 -5.30
C LEU A 62 11.07 16.63 -6.41
N HIS A 63 10.18 17.21 -7.21
CA HIS A 63 10.54 18.12 -8.31
C HIS A 63 10.82 19.55 -7.83
N ASP A 64 10.08 20.04 -6.83
CA ASP A 64 10.20 21.39 -6.25
C ASP A 64 11.00 21.43 -4.95
N GLY A 65 11.40 20.26 -4.41
CA GLY A 65 12.32 20.19 -3.29
C GLY A 65 13.66 20.79 -3.68
N ASP A 66 14.31 21.47 -2.73
CA ASP A 66 15.70 21.89 -2.85
C ASP A 66 16.55 20.61 -2.97
N CYS A 67 16.74 20.15 -4.21
CA CYS A 67 17.80 19.22 -4.57
C CYS A 67 19.10 19.97 -4.31
N GLY A 68 19.48 20.03 -3.03
CA GLY A 68 20.76 20.54 -2.58
C GLY A 68 21.80 19.97 -3.51
N SER A 69 22.53 20.87 -4.17
CA SER A 69 23.42 20.53 -5.26
C SER A 69 24.32 19.39 -4.80
N HIS A 70 24.10 18.20 -5.34
CA HIS A 70 25.02 17.07 -5.16
C HIS A 70 26.23 17.35 -6.05
N SER A 71 27.06 18.31 -5.62
CA SER A 71 28.40 18.57 -6.14
C SER A 71 29.41 17.65 -5.50
#